data_AF-A0A0B7KI67-F1
#
_entry.id   AF-A0A0B7KI67-F1
#
_cell.length_a   1.000
_cell.length_b   1.000
_cell.length_c   1.000
_cell.angle_alpha   90.00
_cell.angle_beta   90.00
_cell.angle_gamma   90.00
#
_symmetry.space_group_name_H-M   'P 1'
#
loop_
_entity.id
_entity.type
_entity.pdbx_description
1 polymer ?
#
loop_
_entity_poly.entity_id
_entity_poly.type
_entity_poly.pdbx_seq_one_letter_code
_entity_poly.pdbx_strand_id
1 'polypeptide(L)'
;MESQIQSTTKPTKALSVPNHVLQAIRTVPPRPYTDGLVKNFFNLVNYHYCILHQPHFMTQYTKWWSTRPELRGSPSCSDISFTCLVLRICSNSTQFLTPSDIHRFESELGESISVLGANYNTAAQTLSDYLPSGSGGLSNAQQLFLAATWSKAEGDFVSSWHQLAAAVRHAQEIGIHNDSSSDEMTDMERELRRRLWCSVWTWDRFMVGIFNRASIIQSNEPVPLPNPKLDQTRDDPEIPSIVLTKVLENQLTRQLYDDSQKDADLDAKLALVENFMDRLPSVFRLNGADVRWDTKHPRLVAQRLQLHTTCYMAKMILLRPTVLDIERCDPNRLSHTIELSLKCMEVSRKLFDACVPQHAKYFMVTFAPFDNASFLASIVIKAGRKRQVPRRSEVLAAIGQAIYMCNKLREFTKLGATTWTILMALASKFILDASERTIFEQIGRIRDESGPTERPFLEPGIGHDEPLIRQPDSISNLVDISETDWGMWGASEPSAQVDLGILDGMWDWNGLGLGDMGSG
;
A
#
# COMPACT_ATOMS: atom_id res chain seq x y z
N MET A 1 -44.13 65.02 -10.74
CA MET A 1 -42.82 64.83 -10.08
C MET A 1 -42.73 63.36 -9.72
N GLU A 2 -42.43 62.53 -10.72
CA GLU A 2 -42.24 61.08 -10.56
C GLU A 2 -40.77 60.80 -10.84
N SER A 3 -40.03 60.33 -9.83
CA SER A 3 -38.64 59.91 -9.97
C SER A 3 -38.58 58.38 -10.05
N GLN A 4 -38.28 57.86 -11.24
CA GLN A 4 -37.93 56.47 -11.47
C GLN A 4 -36.57 56.16 -10.81
N ILE A 5 -36.55 55.20 -9.88
CA ILE A 5 -35.31 54.58 -9.39
C ILE A 5 -35.09 53.32 -10.23
N GLN A 6 -34.19 53.41 -11.20
CA GLN A 6 -33.68 52.25 -11.93
C GLN A 6 -32.74 51.45 -11.01
N SER A 7 -33.20 50.26 -10.62
CA SER A 7 -32.36 49.21 -10.03
C SER A 7 -31.34 48.75 -11.07
N THR A 8 -30.07 49.11 -10.87
CA THR A 8 -28.95 48.58 -11.64
C THR A 8 -28.40 47.33 -10.97
N THR A 9 -28.95 46.17 -11.33
CA THR A 9 -28.32 44.88 -11.06
C THR A 9 -27.00 44.79 -11.83
N LYS A 10 -25.88 44.92 -11.11
CA LYS A 10 -24.56 44.62 -11.66
C LYS A 10 -24.50 43.13 -12.06
N PRO A 11 -24.03 42.78 -13.26
CA PRO A 11 -23.83 41.38 -13.62
C PRO A 11 -22.70 40.82 -12.76
N THR A 12 -23.01 39.77 -12.01
CA THR A 12 -22.02 38.96 -11.29
C THR A 12 -21.04 38.39 -12.31
N LYS A 13 -19.81 38.92 -12.35
CA LYS A 13 -18.74 38.40 -13.21
C LYS A 13 -18.51 36.94 -12.83
N ALA A 14 -18.91 36.00 -13.67
CA ALA A 14 -18.47 34.61 -13.54
C ALA A 14 -16.94 34.62 -13.59
N LEU A 15 -16.29 34.22 -12.50
CA LEU A 15 -14.84 34.06 -12.47
C LEU A 15 -14.48 33.01 -13.53
N SER A 16 -13.75 33.43 -14.57
CA SER A 16 -13.30 32.52 -15.63
C SER A 16 -12.30 31.54 -15.03
N VAL A 17 -12.58 30.24 -15.15
CA VAL A 17 -11.66 29.18 -14.70
C VAL A 17 -10.31 29.34 -15.42
N PRO A 18 -9.17 29.36 -14.70
CA PRO A 18 -7.86 29.52 -15.31
C PRO A 18 -7.54 28.43 -16.36
N ASN A 19 -6.76 28.79 -17.39
CA ASN A 19 -6.43 27.86 -18.49
C ASN A 19 -5.74 26.57 -18.01
N HIS A 20 -4.88 26.63 -16.99
CA HIS A 20 -4.21 25.43 -16.46
C HIS A 20 -5.19 24.45 -15.80
N VAL A 21 -6.25 24.95 -15.14
CA VAL A 21 -7.32 24.13 -14.56
C VAL A 21 -8.14 23.48 -15.67
N LEU A 22 -8.50 24.25 -16.72
CA LEU A 22 -9.19 23.70 -17.89
C LEU A 22 -8.36 22.62 -18.60
N GLN A 23 -7.04 22.80 -18.69
CA GLN A 23 -6.13 21.79 -19.24
C GLN A 23 -6.10 20.53 -18.39
N ALA A 24 -6.04 20.67 -17.06
CA ALA A 24 -6.09 19.52 -16.15
C ALA A 24 -7.42 18.73 -16.25
N ILE A 25 -8.57 19.41 -16.41
CA ILE A 25 -9.87 18.75 -16.69
C ILE A 25 -9.82 17.96 -18.02
N ARG A 26 -9.10 18.47 -19.02
CA ARG A 26 -8.94 17.83 -20.33
C ARG A 26 -8.00 16.63 -20.30
N THR A 27 -7.14 16.50 -19.30
CA THR A 27 -6.22 15.36 -19.14
C THR A 27 -6.94 14.04 -18.86
N VAL A 28 -8.20 14.06 -18.44
CA VAL A 28 -9.00 12.83 -18.31
C VAL A 28 -9.04 12.11 -19.66
N PRO A 29 -8.61 10.83 -19.72
CA PRO A 29 -8.45 10.12 -20.98
C PRO A 29 -9.80 9.88 -21.69
N PRO A 30 -9.79 9.43 -22.96
CA PRO A 30 -11.02 9.05 -23.64
C PRO A 30 -11.80 7.97 -22.87
N ARG A 31 -13.12 7.92 -23.06
CA ARG A 31 -14.02 7.06 -22.27
C ARG A 31 -13.57 5.61 -22.19
N PRO A 32 -13.21 4.92 -23.29
CA PRO A 32 -12.86 3.50 -23.22
C PRO A 32 -11.68 3.21 -22.28
N TYR A 33 -10.68 4.10 -22.27
CA TYR A 33 -9.52 4.01 -21.40
C TYR A 33 -9.86 4.35 -19.95
N THR A 34 -10.69 5.38 -19.73
CA THR A 34 -11.15 5.71 -18.37
C THR A 34 -11.98 4.57 -17.78
N ASP A 35 -12.91 4.00 -18.56
CA ASP A 35 -13.72 2.85 -18.16
C ASP A 35 -12.83 1.64 -17.84
N GLY A 36 -11.80 1.38 -18.65
CA GLY A 36 -10.80 0.34 -18.39
C GLY A 36 -10.03 0.54 -17.09
N LEU A 37 -9.52 1.75 -16.85
CA LEU A 37 -8.78 2.09 -15.62
C LEU A 37 -9.69 2.07 -14.38
N VAL A 38 -10.94 2.53 -14.48
CA VAL A 38 -11.93 2.46 -13.39
C VAL A 38 -12.24 1.00 -13.05
N LYS A 39 -12.46 0.16 -14.06
CA LYS A 39 -12.67 -1.28 -13.87
C LYS A 39 -11.46 -1.93 -13.18
N ASN A 40 -10.25 -1.64 -13.68
CA ASN A 40 -9.02 -2.15 -13.08
C ASN A 40 -8.83 -1.69 -11.64
N PHE A 41 -9.11 -0.42 -11.33
CA PHE A 41 -9.06 0.12 -9.97
C PHE A 41 -9.94 -0.68 -9.01
N PHE A 42 -11.21 -0.92 -9.35
CA PHE A 42 -12.10 -1.66 -8.44
C PHE A 42 -11.71 -3.13 -8.29
N ASN A 43 -11.12 -3.73 -9.33
CA ASN A 43 -10.67 -5.12 -9.30
C ASN A 43 -9.38 -5.31 -8.49
N LEU A 44 -8.39 -4.42 -8.66
CA LEU A 44 -7.02 -4.65 -8.21
C LEU A 44 -6.51 -3.66 -7.16
N VAL A 45 -7.13 -2.50 -7.01
CA VAL A 45 -6.63 -1.41 -6.16
C VAL A 45 -7.54 -1.16 -4.97
N ASN A 46 -8.86 -1.06 -5.20
CA ASN A 46 -9.80 -0.62 -4.19
C ASN A 46 -9.77 -1.51 -2.94
N TYR A 47 -9.55 -2.82 -3.07
CA TYR A 47 -9.60 -3.73 -1.92
C TYR A 47 -8.45 -3.53 -0.90
N HIS A 48 -7.38 -2.80 -1.26
CA HIS A 48 -6.29 -2.47 -0.33
C HIS A 48 -6.73 -1.49 0.77
N TYR A 49 -7.71 -0.64 0.47
CA TYR A 49 -8.13 0.49 1.32
C TYR A 49 -9.65 0.62 1.50
N CYS A 50 -10.44 0.13 0.55
CA CYS A 50 -11.89 0.08 0.48
C CYS A 50 -12.62 1.39 0.78
N ILE A 51 -12.05 2.54 0.41
CA ILE A 51 -12.64 3.86 0.66
C ILE A 51 -13.79 4.21 -0.31
N LEU A 52 -13.92 3.49 -1.43
CA LEU A 52 -14.99 3.67 -2.43
C LEU A 52 -15.94 2.46 -2.44
N HIS A 53 -17.23 2.74 -2.52
CA HIS A 53 -18.28 1.73 -2.80
C HIS A 53 -18.60 1.73 -4.29
N GLN A 54 -18.30 0.62 -4.98
CA GLN A 54 -18.34 0.55 -6.45
C GLN A 54 -19.71 0.90 -7.05
N PRO A 55 -20.85 0.31 -6.62
CA PRO A 55 -22.16 0.65 -7.20
C PRO A 55 -22.50 2.14 -7.08
N HIS A 56 -22.19 2.74 -5.92
CA HIS A 56 -22.43 4.16 -5.68
C HIS A 56 -21.54 5.03 -6.57
N PHE A 57 -20.23 4.73 -6.62
CA PHE A 57 -19.29 5.45 -7.49
C PHE A 57 -19.70 5.35 -8.96
N MET A 58 -20.09 4.17 -9.46
CA MET A 58 -20.47 3.99 -10.86
C MET A 58 -21.71 4.79 -11.26
N THR A 59 -22.64 4.99 -10.32
CA THR A 59 -23.81 5.86 -10.50
C THR A 59 -23.37 7.33 -10.68
N GLN A 60 -22.47 7.81 -9.81
CA GLN A 60 -21.91 9.15 -9.92
C GLN A 60 -21.06 9.32 -11.18
N TYR A 61 -20.26 8.31 -11.53
CA TYR A 61 -19.38 8.29 -12.70
C TYR A 61 -20.18 8.40 -14.00
N THR A 62 -21.29 7.66 -14.11
CA THR A 62 -22.17 7.71 -15.29
C THR A 62 -22.83 9.08 -15.44
N LYS A 63 -23.33 9.65 -14.32
CA LYS A 63 -23.87 11.02 -14.30
C LYS A 63 -22.81 12.03 -14.73
N TRP A 64 -21.64 12.00 -14.10
CA TRP A 64 -20.52 12.89 -14.42
C TRP A 64 -20.09 12.79 -15.89
N TRP A 65 -20.03 11.58 -16.45
CA TRP A 65 -19.67 11.41 -17.86
C TRP A 65 -20.70 12.06 -18.79
N SER A 66 -21.99 11.96 -18.46
CA SER A 66 -23.07 12.54 -19.25
C SER A 66 -23.08 14.07 -19.26
N THR A 67 -22.70 14.72 -18.15
CA THR A 67 -22.66 16.18 -18.01
C THR A 67 -21.28 16.78 -18.32
N ARG A 68 -20.27 15.95 -18.61
CA ARG A 68 -18.89 16.38 -18.90
C ARG A 68 -18.74 17.44 -19.99
N PRO A 69 -19.55 17.47 -21.09
CA PRO A 69 -19.48 18.54 -22.07
C PRO A 69 -19.76 19.94 -21.48
N GLU A 70 -20.67 20.02 -20.49
CA GLU A 70 -21.10 21.26 -19.84
C GLU A 70 -20.05 21.78 -18.85
N LEU A 71 -19.24 20.88 -18.28
CA LEU A 71 -18.10 21.21 -17.40
C LEU A 71 -17.04 22.08 -18.07
N ARG A 72 -17.04 22.17 -19.41
CA ARG A 72 -16.08 22.99 -20.18
C ARG A 72 -16.38 24.49 -20.11
N GLY A 73 -17.61 24.87 -19.74
CA GLY A 73 -18.04 26.27 -19.69
C GLY A 73 -17.90 26.92 -18.31
N SER A 74 -18.43 26.28 -17.27
CA SER A 74 -18.37 26.78 -15.89
C SER A 74 -18.55 25.61 -14.89
N PRO A 75 -17.47 24.87 -14.57
CA PRO A 75 -17.54 23.74 -13.66
C PRO A 75 -17.74 24.21 -12.20
N SER A 76 -18.60 23.52 -11.44
CA SER A 76 -18.74 23.75 -10.01
C SER A 76 -17.57 23.14 -9.22
N CYS A 77 -17.42 23.51 -7.95
CA CYS A 77 -16.42 22.88 -7.06
C CYS A 77 -16.67 21.37 -6.91
N SER A 78 -17.93 20.93 -6.92
CA SER A 78 -18.28 19.51 -6.88
C SER A 78 -17.82 18.77 -8.13
N ASP A 79 -17.96 19.40 -9.31
CA ASP A 79 -17.53 18.79 -10.57
C ASP A 79 -16.02 18.67 -10.66
N ILE A 80 -15.29 19.69 -10.20
CA ILE A 80 -13.82 19.68 -10.13
C ILE A 80 -13.35 18.61 -9.16
N SER A 81 -13.97 18.51 -7.99
CA SER A 81 -13.63 17.50 -6.97
C SER A 81 -13.85 16.08 -7.47
N PHE A 82 -14.97 15.83 -8.16
CA PHE A 82 -15.24 14.50 -8.73
C PHE A 82 -14.30 14.20 -9.92
N THR A 83 -13.99 15.19 -10.75
CA THR A 83 -13.00 15.04 -11.84
C THR A 83 -11.61 14.72 -11.27
N CYS A 84 -11.23 15.36 -10.17
CA CYS A 84 -10.01 15.07 -9.43
C CYS A 84 -10.01 13.62 -8.93
N LEU A 85 -11.11 13.15 -8.32
CA LEU A 85 -11.26 11.77 -7.88
C LEU A 85 -11.11 10.76 -9.04
N VAL A 86 -11.72 11.02 -10.20
CA VAL A 86 -11.56 10.16 -11.39
C VAL A 86 -10.10 10.11 -11.87
N LEU A 87 -9.42 11.25 -11.94
CA LEU A 87 -7.99 11.29 -12.30
C LEU A 87 -7.11 10.53 -11.30
N ARG A 88 -7.39 10.65 -9.99
CA ARG A 88 -6.69 9.86 -8.96
C ARG A 88 -6.94 8.36 -9.09
N ILE A 89 -8.17 7.96 -9.41
CA ILE A 89 -8.51 6.55 -9.69
C ILE A 89 -7.72 6.05 -10.90
N CYS A 90 -7.69 6.82 -12.00
CA CYS A 90 -6.89 6.49 -13.18
C CYS A 90 -5.41 6.34 -12.83
N SER A 91 -4.84 7.32 -12.11
CA SER A 91 -3.44 7.35 -11.72
C SER A 91 -3.04 6.19 -10.79
N ASN A 92 -3.88 5.85 -9.82
CA ASN A 92 -3.63 4.67 -8.97
C ASN A 92 -3.80 3.38 -9.80
N SER A 93 -4.74 3.32 -10.73
CA SER A 93 -4.94 2.14 -11.57
C SER A 93 -3.73 1.82 -12.45
N THR A 94 -3.04 2.82 -12.99
CA THR A 94 -1.86 2.58 -13.85
C THR A 94 -0.73 1.85 -13.13
N GLN A 95 -0.70 1.88 -11.80
CA GLN A 95 0.30 1.20 -10.96
C GLN A 95 0.08 -0.32 -10.83
N PHE A 96 -1.08 -0.83 -11.27
CA PHE A 96 -1.50 -2.22 -11.09
C PHE A 96 -2.08 -2.83 -12.37
N LEU A 97 -1.64 -2.38 -13.55
CA LEU A 97 -2.07 -2.97 -14.82
C LEU A 97 -1.31 -4.26 -15.10
N THR A 98 -1.95 -5.16 -15.85
CA THR A 98 -1.29 -6.37 -16.37
C THR A 98 -0.31 -6.00 -17.49
N PRO A 99 0.71 -6.82 -17.80
CA PRO A 99 1.62 -6.56 -18.92
C PRO A 99 0.91 -6.36 -20.27
N SER A 100 -0.17 -7.10 -20.52
CA SER A 100 -0.97 -6.96 -21.74
C SER A 100 -1.73 -5.64 -21.79
N ASP A 101 -2.31 -5.22 -20.66
CA ASP A 101 -2.95 -3.91 -20.57
C ASP A 101 -1.91 -2.79 -20.74
N ILE A 102 -0.75 -2.88 -20.10
CA ILE A 102 0.34 -1.89 -20.27
C ILE A 102 0.67 -1.71 -21.75
N HIS A 103 0.97 -2.80 -22.46
CA HIS A 103 1.28 -2.76 -23.88
C HIS A 103 0.16 -2.12 -24.71
N ARG A 104 -1.10 -2.44 -24.39
CA ARG A 104 -2.26 -1.86 -25.06
C ARG A 104 -2.36 -0.35 -24.82
N PHE A 105 -2.28 0.10 -23.57
CA PHE A 105 -2.35 1.53 -23.24
C PHE A 105 -1.19 2.31 -23.88
N GLU A 106 0.03 1.79 -23.84
CA GLU A 106 1.21 2.46 -24.38
C GLU A 106 1.18 2.56 -25.91
N SER A 107 0.77 1.48 -26.59
CA SER A 107 0.64 1.48 -28.05
C SER A 107 -0.49 2.37 -28.56
N GLU A 108 -1.65 2.38 -27.89
CA GLU A 108 -2.81 3.13 -28.34
C GLU A 108 -2.77 4.62 -27.92
N LEU A 109 -2.12 4.97 -26.80
CA LEU A 109 -2.01 6.35 -26.31
C LEU A 109 -0.66 7.02 -26.63
N GLY A 110 0.33 6.26 -27.10
CA GLY A 110 1.62 6.77 -27.58
C GLY A 110 2.54 7.33 -26.48
N GLU A 111 2.34 6.89 -25.24
CA GLU A 111 3.07 7.37 -24.07
C GLU A 111 3.24 6.23 -23.07
N SER A 112 4.36 6.20 -22.33
CA SER A 112 4.58 5.14 -21.34
C SER A 112 3.53 5.17 -20.22
N ILE A 113 3.19 4.02 -19.67
CA ILE A 113 2.15 3.92 -18.65
C ILE A 113 2.52 4.67 -17.36
N SER A 114 3.82 4.74 -17.06
CA SER A 114 4.39 5.51 -15.95
C SER A 114 4.15 7.01 -16.14
N VAL A 115 4.43 7.54 -17.34
CA VAL A 115 4.21 8.96 -17.66
C VAL A 115 2.71 9.29 -17.68
N LEU A 116 1.87 8.42 -18.24
CA LEU A 116 0.41 8.58 -18.18
C LEU A 116 -0.10 8.67 -16.73
N GLY A 117 0.34 7.74 -15.87
CA GLY A 117 -0.01 7.74 -14.45
C GLY A 117 0.40 9.03 -13.73
N ALA A 118 1.63 9.50 -13.97
CA ALA A 118 2.15 10.75 -13.41
C ALA A 118 1.41 12.00 -13.94
N ASN A 119 1.03 12.00 -15.21
CA ASN A 119 0.25 13.07 -15.83
C ASN A 119 -1.16 13.16 -15.22
N TYR A 120 -1.84 12.02 -15.02
CA TYR A 120 -3.12 11.98 -14.32
C TYR A 120 -2.99 12.48 -12.87
N ASN A 121 -1.92 12.09 -12.18
CA ASN A 121 -1.63 12.53 -10.81
C ASN A 121 -1.42 14.04 -10.72
N THR A 122 -0.62 14.59 -11.63
CA THR A 122 -0.29 16.02 -11.70
C THR A 122 -1.51 16.87 -12.07
N ALA A 123 -2.32 16.40 -13.02
CA ALA A 123 -3.58 17.04 -13.36
C ALA A 123 -4.54 17.03 -12.15
N ALA A 124 -4.67 15.90 -11.44
CA ALA A 124 -5.47 15.83 -10.23
C ALA A 124 -4.98 16.82 -9.16
N GLN A 125 -3.67 16.95 -8.96
CA GLN A 125 -3.08 17.93 -8.04
C GLN A 125 -3.42 19.36 -8.44
N THR A 126 -3.31 19.69 -9.72
CA THR A 126 -3.67 21.02 -10.26
C THR A 126 -5.14 21.37 -9.98
N LEU A 127 -6.04 20.39 -10.11
CA LEU A 127 -7.45 20.57 -9.75
C LEU A 127 -7.64 20.71 -8.24
N SER A 128 -6.92 19.91 -7.45
CA SER A 128 -6.96 19.95 -5.98
C SER A 128 -6.51 21.31 -5.44
N ASP A 129 -5.45 21.89 -5.99
CA ASP A 129 -4.90 23.18 -5.53
C ASP A 129 -5.80 24.37 -5.91
N TYR A 130 -6.65 24.20 -6.92
CA TYR A 130 -7.64 25.21 -7.32
C TYR A 130 -8.88 25.21 -6.42
N LEU A 131 -9.19 24.09 -5.76
CA LEU A 131 -10.36 23.99 -4.89
C LEU A 131 -10.18 24.86 -3.64
N PRO A 132 -11.16 25.71 -3.27
CA PRO A 132 -11.15 26.41 -1.99
C PRO A 132 -11.12 25.43 -0.81
N SER A 133 -10.51 25.82 0.30
CA SER A 133 -10.57 25.06 1.56
C SER A 133 -12.02 24.76 1.96
N GLY A 134 -12.26 23.56 2.49
CA GLY A 134 -13.59 23.08 2.86
C GLY A 134 -14.53 22.73 1.70
N SER A 135 -14.14 22.97 0.45
CA SER A 135 -14.98 22.64 -0.72
C SER A 135 -14.83 21.19 -1.17
N GLY A 136 -15.77 20.71 -1.99
CA GLY A 136 -15.67 19.39 -2.62
C GLY A 136 -16.08 18.18 -1.78
N GLY A 137 -16.35 18.38 -0.49
CA GLY A 137 -16.97 17.38 0.39
C GLY A 137 -16.20 16.06 0.45
N LEU A 138 -16.93 14.95 0.46
CA LEU A 138 -16.37 13.60 0.56
C LEU A 138 -15.47 13.24 -0.64
N SER A 139 -15.83 13.66 -1.87
CA SER A 139 -15.02 13.37 -3.06
C SER A 139 -13.62 13.97 -2.96
N ASN A 140 -13.51 15.18 -2.40
CA ASN A 140 -12.20 15.79 -2.16
C ASN A 140 -11.41 15.05 -1.05
N ALA A 141 -12.08 14.61 0.00
CA ALA A 141 -11.46 13.79 1.05
C ALA A 141 -10.90 12.46 0.49
N GLN A 142 -11.68 11.80 -0.38
CA GLN A 142 -11.30 10.55 -1.03
C GLN A 142 -10.15 10.73 -2.02
N GLN A 143 -10.14 11.80 -2.84
CA GLN A 143 -9.05 12.03 -3.78
C GLN A 143 -7.73 12.36 -3.06
N LEU A 144 -7.78 13.12 -1.96
CA LEU A 144 -6.59 13.41 -1.13
C LEU A 144 -5.99 12.12 -0.55
N PHE A 145 -6.85 11.21 -0.07
CA PHE A 145 -6.39 9.91 0.39
C PHE A 145 -5.77 9.09 -0.76
N LEU A 146 -6.37 9.07 -1.95
CA LEU A 146 -5.79 8.40 -3.11
C LEU A 146 -4.50 9.06 -3.64
N ALA A 147 -4.28 10.34 -3.36
CA ALA A 147 -2.99 10.98 -3.60
C ALA A 147 -1.92 10.34 -2.72
N ALA A 148 -2.22 10.19 -1.41
CA ALA A 148 -1.33 9.55 -0.45
C ALA A 148 -0.98 8.11 -0.84
N THR A 149 -1.95 7.34 -1.35
CA THR A 149 -1.71 5.95 -1.79
C THR A 149 -0.85 5.89 -3.04
N TRP A 150 -1.02 6.82 -3.98
CA TRP A 150 -0.21 6.89 -5.20
C TRP A 150 1.25 7.19 -4.89
N SER A 151 1.52 8.24 -4.09
CA SER A 151 2.89 8.61 -3.70
C SER A 151 3.58 7.47 -2.97
N LYS A 152 2.83 6.74 -2.13
CA LYS A 152 3.35 5.55 -1.45
C LYS A 152 3.79 4.45 -2.41
N ALA A 153 2.96 4.14 -3.41
CA ALA A 153 3.26 3.11 -4.40
C ALA A 153 4.46 3.51 -5.30
N GLU A 154 4.75 4.81 -5.42
CA GLU A 154 5.99 5.32 -6.04
C GLU A 154 7.20 5.34 -5.09
N GLY A 155 7.03 4.95 -3.82
CA GLY A 155 8.08 4.97 -2.80
C GLY A 155 8.31 6.34 -2.14
N ASP A 156 7.50 7.35 -2.45
CA ASP A 156 7.55 8.68 -1.83
C ASP A 156 6.66 8.75 -0.59
N PHE A 157 7.18 8.23 0.51
CA PHE A 157 6.47 8.16 1.78
C PHE A 157 6.34 9.52 2.49
N VAL A 158 7.25 10.47 2.24
CA VAL A 158 7.16 11.82 2.83
C VAL A 158 5.98 12.56 2.22
N SER A 159 5.88 12.56 0.89
CA SER A 159 4.72 13.11 0.20
C SER A 159 3.43 12.38 0.59
N SER A 160 3.48 11.05 0.69
CA SER A 160 2.35 10.25 1.16
C SER A 160 1.86 10.67 2.55
N TRP A 161 2.77 10.93 3.49
CA TRP A 161 2.42 11.38 4.85
C TRP A 161 1.80 12.78 4.86
N HIS A 162 2.34 13.73 4.09
CA HIS A 162 1.74 15.07 3.95
C HIS A 162 0.35 15.02 3.31
N GLN A 163 0.16 14.20 2.28
CA GLN A 163 -1.13 14.00 1.63
C GLN A 163 -2.14 13.31 2.56
N LEU A 164 -1.69 12.35 3.39
CA LEU A 164 -2.52 11.75 4.44
C LEU A 164 -2.96 12.82 5.45
N ALA A 165 -2.05 13.70 5.88
CA ALA A 165 -2.40 14.81 6.77
C ALA A 165 -3.43 15.75 6.13
N ALA A 166 -3.28 16.09 4.85
CA ALA A 166 -4.28 16.86 4.11
C ALA A 166 -5.64 16.15 4.08
N ALA A 167 -5.68 14.84 3.80
CA ALA A 167 -6.90 14.04 3.82
C ALA A 167 -7.57 14.02 5.20
N VAL A 168 -6.79 13.87 6.29
CA VAL A 168 -7.30 13.91 7.67
C VAL A 168 -7.86 15.29 8.00
N ARG A 169 -7.15 16.38 7.68
CA ARG A 169 -7.62 17.74 7.93
C ARG A 169 -8.90 18.04 7.18
N HIS A 170 -8.99 17.66 5.90
CA HIS A 170 -10.21 17.83 5.12
C HIS A 170 -11.37 16.98 5.68
N ALA A 171 -11.12 15.73 6.08
CA ALA A 171 -12.12 14.88 6.72
C ALA A 171 -12.62 15.46 8.06
N GLN A 172 -11.73 16.08 8.83
CA GLN A 172 -12.08 16.79 10.06
C GLN A 172 -12.96 18.02 9.76
N GLU A 173 -12.57 18.82 8.77
CA GLU A 173 -13.29 20.04 8.35
C GLU A 173 -14.74 19.73 7.94
N ILE A 174 -14.98 18.63 7.21
CA ILE A 174 -16.33 18.23 6.79
C ILE A 174 -17.07 17.37 7.84
N GLY A 175 -16.51 17.21 9.05
CA GLY A 175 -17.18 16.59 10.20
C GLY A 175 -17.13 15.06 10.31
N ILE A 176 -16.35 14.36 9.48
CA ILE A 176 -16.31 12.88 9.49
C ILE A 176 -15.85 12.31 10.85
N HIS A 177 -14.90 12.98 11.49
CA HIS A 177 -14.25 12.54 12.73
C HIS A 177 -15.17 12.40 13.95
N ASN A 178 -16.35 13.02 13.94
CA ASN A 178 -17.31 12.95 15.04
C ASN A 178 -18.58 12.18 14.64
N ASP A 179 -18.56 11.46 13.50
CA ASP A 179 -19.74 10.87 12.86
C ASP A 179 -20.90 11.87 12.73
N SER A 180 -20.57 13.17 12.62
CA SER A 180 -21.58 14.22 12.67
C SER A 180 -22.47 14.12 11.44
N SER A 181 -23.77 14.18 11.68
CA SER A 181 -24.76 14.10 10.63
C SER A 181 -25.65 15.32 10.60
N SER A 182 -25.81 15.90 9.41
CA SER A 182 -26.93 16.77 9.11
C SER A 182 -28.17 15.95 8.81
N ASP A 183 -29.35 16.56 8.99
CA ASP A 183 -30.64 15.96 8.63
C ASP A 183 -30.75 15.62 7.12
N GLU A 184 -29.92 16.26 6.29
CA GLU A 184 -29.86 16.06 4.84
C GLU A 184 -28.95 14.90 4.40
N MET A 185 -28.13 14.34 5.31
CA MET A 185 -27.16 13.31 4.94
C MET A 185 -27.80 11.93 4.80
N THR A 186 -27.59 11.30 3.64
CA THR A 186 -28.07 9.93 3.39
C THR A 186 -27.27 8.88 4.18
N ASP A 187 -27.90 7.74 4.49
CA ASP A 187 -27.21 6.61 5.13
C ASP A 187 -26.01 6.11 4.32
N MET A 188 -26.13 6.14 2.99
CA MET A 188 -25.05 5.78 2.07
C MET A 188 -23.86 6.73 2.20
N GLU A 189 -24.10 8.04 2.28
CA GLU A 189 -23.03 9.01 2.47
C GLU A 189 -22.35 8.85 3.84
N ARG A 190 -23.15 8.64 4.90
CA ARG A 190 -22.63 8.36 6.25
C ARG A 190 -21.69 7.15 6.24
N GLU A 191 -22.11 6.08 5.58
CA GLU A 191 -21.33 4.85 5.49
C GLU A 191 -20.01 5.06 4.71
N LEU A 192 -20.01 5.84 3.62
CA LEU A 192 -18.76 6.17 2.92
C LEU A 192 -17.81 7.04 3.76
N ARG A 193 -18.36 7.97 4.54
CA ARG A 193 -17.58 8.79 5.49
C ARG A 193 -16.90 7.89 6.52
N ARG A 194 -17.62 6.91 7.08
CA ARG A 194 -17.06 5.91 8.02
C ARG A 194 -15.98 5.04 7.37
N ARG A 195 -16.14 4.63 6.12
CA ARG A 195 -15.09 3.91 5.36
C ARG A 195 -13.82 4.73 5.23
N LEU A 196 -13.94 5.99 4.82
CA LEU A 196 -12.79 6.87 4.70
C LEU A 196 -12.12 7.08 6.06
N TRP A 197 -12.92 7.35 7.12
CA TRP A 197 -12.39 7.53 8.47
C TRP A 197 -11.64 6.30 8.98
N CYS A 198 -12.23 5.12 8.77
CA CYS A 198 -11.60 3.84 9.11
C CYS A 198 -10.21 3.72 8.46
N SER A 199 -10.11 4.07 7.19
CA SER A 199 -8.83 4.01 6.47
C SER A 199 -7.84 5.07 6.93
N VAL A 200 -8.21 6.36 7.03
CA VAL A 200 -7.26 7.39 7.50
C VAL A 200 -6.81 7.15 8.93
N TRP A 201 -7.69 6.64 9.81
CA TRP A 201 -7.34 6.29 11.18
C TRP A 201 -6.31 5.17 11.23
N THR A 202 -6.60 4.04 10.57
CA THR A 202 -5.69 2.90 10.52
C THR A 202 -4.32 3.34 10.01
N TRP A 203 -4.29 4.19 8.98
CA TRP A 203 -3.07 4.69 8.39
C TRP A 203 -2.29 5.66 9.25
N ASP A 204 -2.94 6.59 9.95
CA ASP A 204 -2.26 7.48 10.90
C ASP A 204 -1.55 6.67 12.00
N ARG A 205 -2.23 5.65 12.54
CA ARG A 205 -1.65 4.76 13.56
C ARG A 205 -0.50 3.90 13.02
N PHE A 206 -0.59 3.44 11.78
CA PHE A 206 0.54 2.80 11.12
C PHE A 206 1.73 3.76 10.96
N MET A 207 1.51 5.03 10.60
CA MET A 207 2.57 6.03 10.49
C MET A 207 3.27 6.28 11.83
N VAL A 208 2.51 6.28 12.92
CA VAL A 208 3.06 6.36 14.28
C VAL A 208 3.90 5.14 14.62
N GLY A 209 3.32 3.93 14.50
CA GLY A 209 3.95 2.71 14.98
C GLY A 209 5.15 2.24 14.14
N ILE A 210 5.13 2.50 12.84
CA ILE A 210 6.13 1.98 11.90
C ILE A 210 7.19 3.03 11.54
N PHE A 211 6.77 4.27 11.27
CA PHE A 211 7.66 5.32 10.76
C PHE A 211 8.05 6.34 11.83
N ASN A 212 7.73 6.07 13.10
CA ASN A 212 8.03 6.93 14.24
C ASN A 212 7.57 8.39 14.04
N ARG A 213 6.41 8.57 13.39
CA ARG A 213 5.81 9.89 13.15
C ARG A 213 4.87 10.27 14.29
N ALA A 214 4.69 11.57 14.51
CA ALA A 214 3.65 12.06 15.40
C ALA A 214 2.27 11.78 14.79
N SER A 215 1.30 11.42 15.64
CA SER A 215 -0.08 11.18 15.22
C SER A 215 -0.72 12.47 14.72
N ILE A 216 -1.40 12.40 13.58
CA ILE A 216 -2.19 13.49 13.04
C ILE A 216 -3.54 13.57 13.78
N ILE A 217 -4.12 12.41 14.10
CA ILE A 217 -5.42 12.29 14.76
C ILE A 217 -5.23 12.21 16.28
N GLN A 218 -5.65 13.26 16.98
CA GLN A 218 -5.52 13.39 18.43
C GLN A 218 -6.75 12.87 19.21
N SER A 219 -7.91 12.79 18.57
CA SER A 219 -9.14 12.33 19.23
C SER A 219 -9.09 10.82 19.47
N ASN A 220 -9.54 10.40 20.65
CA ASN A 220 -9.79 8.99 20.98
C ASN A 220 -11.27 8.61 20.78
N GLU A 221 -12.14 9.55 20.39
CA GLU A 221 -13.56 9.24 20.18
C GLU A 221 -13.73 8.32 18.96
N PRO A 222 -14.26 7.11 19.14
CA PRO A 222 -14.34 6.13 18.07
C PRO A 222 -15.55 6.42 17.18
N VAL A 223 -15.32 6.91 15.96
CA VAL A 223 -16.32 6.86 14.88
C VAL A 223 -16.75 5.40 14.66
N PRO A 224 -18.04 5.08 14.47
CA PRO A 224 -18.48 3.73 14.20
C PRO A 224 -17.75 3.10 13.00
N LEU A 225 -17.41 1.82 13.12
CA LEU A 225 -16.77 1.08 12.04
C LEU A 225 -17.74 0.93 10.84
N PRO A 226 -17.23 0.94 9.60
CA PRO A 226 -18.06 0.78 8.42
C PRO A 226 -18.76 -0.59 8.43
N ASN A 227 -20.01 -0.63 7.99
CA ASN A 227 -20.82 -1.82 7.90
C ASN A 227 -20.38 -2.71 6.72
N PRO A 228 -19.77 -3.89 6.96
CA PRO A 228 -19.31 -4.77 5.89
C PRO A 228 -20.45 -5.31 5.02
N LYS A 229 -21.69 -5.31 5.53
CA LYS A 229 -22.86 -5.83 4.81
C LYS A 229 -23.21 -5.04 3.56
N LEU A 230 -22.75 -3.80 3.45
CA LEU A 230 -23.04 -2.96 2.29
C LEU A 230 -22.42 -3.53 0.98
N ASP A 231 -21.25 -4.18 1.04
CA ASP A 231 -20.63 -4.83 -0.13
C ASP A 231 -20.89 -6.34 -0.20
N GLN A 232 -21.78 -6.88 0.63
CA GLN A 232 -22.11 -8.30 0.56
C GLN A 232 -22.86 -8.62 -0.73
N THR A 233 -22.37 -9.62 -1.46
CA THR A 233 -23.04 -10.17 -2.63
C THR A 233 -24.34 -10.84 -2.20
N ARG A 234 -25.47 -10.45 -2.82
CA ARG A 234 -26.78 -11.03 -2.52
C ARG A 234 -26.84 -12.53 -2.83
N ASP A 235 -26.13 -12.94 -3.87
CA ASP A 235 -26.14 -14.31 -4.37
C ASP A 235 -25.29 -15.26 -3.52
N ASP A 236 -24.25 -14.74 -2.87
CA ASP A 236 -23.27 -15.51 -2.10
C ASP A 236 -22.95 -14.79 -0.76
N PRO A 237 -23.84 -14.82 0.25
CA PRO A 237 -23.68 -14.06 1.49
C PRO A 237 -22.55 -14.58 2.40
N GLU A 238 -22.09 -15.81 2.17
CA GLU A 238 -20.99 -16.42 2.91
C GLU A 238 -19.61 -15.85 2.51
N ILE A 239 -19.51 -15.20 1.34
CA ILE A 239 -18.27 -14.60 0.88
C ILE A 239 -17.98 -13.33 1.69
N PRO A 240 -16.81 -13.23 2.34
CA PRO A 240 -16.45 -12.03 3.07
C PRO A 240 -16.43 -10.78 2.18
N SER A 241 -17.12 -9.74 2.67
CA SER A 241 -17.12 -8.40 2.09
C SER A 241 -15.69 -7.86 1.93
N ILE A 242 -15.47 -7.08 0.87
CA ILE A 242 -14.16 -6.45 0.58
C ILE A 242 -13.68 -5.54 1.71
N VAL A 243 -14.60 -4.92 2.46
CA VAL A 243 -14.29 -3.97 3.55
C VAL A 243 -13.89 -4.69 4.84
N LEU A 244 -14.29 -5.95 5.03
CA LEU A 244 -14.17 -6.64 6.32
C LEU A 244 -12.74 -6.69 6.84
N THR A 245 -11.75 -6.93 5.98
CA THR A 245 -10.33 -6.95 6.39
C THR A 245 -9.88 -5.59 6.91
N LYS A 246 -10.33 -4.48 6.32
CA LYS A 246 -10.00 -3.12 6.77
C LYS A 246 -10.63 -2.80 8.12
N VAL A 247 -11.86 -3.30 8.35
CA VAL A 247 -12.53 -3.22 9.66
C VAL A 247 -11.74 -3.99 10.71
N LEU A 248 -11.31 -5.21 10.41
CA LEU A 248 -10.52 -6.04 11.32
C LEU A 248 -9.16 -5.39 11.65
N GLU A 249 -8.45 -4.84 10.65
CA GLU A 249 -7.22 -4.08 10.87
C GLU A 249 -7.45 -2.87 11.79
N ASN A 250 -8.50 -2.08 11.53
CA ASN A 250 -8.84 -0.93 12.36
C ASN A 250 -9.22 -1.35 13.79
N GLN A 251 -9.95 -2.45 13.97
CA GLN A 251 -10.30 -3.01 15.27
C GLN A 251 -9.06 -3.39 16.08
N LEU A 252 -8.10 -4.09 15.48
CA LEU A 252 -6.83 -4.43 16.13
C LEU A 252 -6.10 -3.16 16.59
N THR A 253 -5.98 -2.18 15.70
CA THR A 253 -5.32 -0.91 16.02
C THR A 253 -6.06 -0.18 17.15
N ARG A 254 -7.39 -0.08 17.12
CA ARG A 254 -8.15 0.55 18.21
C ARG A 254 -7.92 -0.15 19.54
N GLN A 255 -7.92 -1.49 19.56
CA GLN A 255 -7.67 -2.25 20.78
C GLN A 255 -6.26 -2.00 21.34
N LEU A 256 -5.24 -1.90 20.48
CA LEU A 256 -3.86 -1.64 20.91
C LEU A 256 -3.62 -0.21 21.42
N TYR A 257 -4.36 0.77 20.88
CA TYR A 257 -4.24 2.19 21.24
C TYR A 257 -5.31 2.65 22.23
N ASP A 258 -6.14 1.73 22.74
CA ASP A 258 -7.14 2.03 23.75
C ASP A 258 -6.49 2.50 25.04
N ASP A 259 -7.11 3.46 25.73
CA ASP A 259 -6.56 4.03 26.96
C ASP A 259 -6.38 2.98 28.07
N SER A 260 -7.17 1.90 28.07
CA SER A 260 -7.00 0.75 28.98
C SER A 260 -5.68 0.01 28.78
N GLN A 261 -5.03 0.16 27.62
CA GLN A 261 -3.76 -0.49 27.31
C GLN A 261 -2.53 0.35 27.68
N LYS A 262 -2.70 1.59 28.18
CA LYS A 262 -1.56 2.44 28.56
C LYS A 262 -0.68 1.78 29.61
N ASP A 263 -1.31 1.23 30.65
CA ASP A 263 -0.64 0.58 31.78
C ASP A 263 -0.48 -0.94 31.62
N ALA A 264 -1.03 -1.51 30.55
CA ALA A 264 -0.89 -2.94 30.27
C ALA A 264 0.57 -3.29 29.98
N ASP A 265 1.04 -4.35 30.62
CA ASP A 265 2.38 -4.87 30.37
C ASP A 265 2.51 -5.45 28.95
N LEU A 266 3.75 -5.72 28.56
CA LEU A 266 4.06 -6.22 27.22
C LEU A 266 3.39 -7.56 26.93
N ASP A 267 3.35 -8.48 27.90
CA ASP A 267 2.83 -9.82 27.70
C ASP A 267 1.31 -9.80 27.53
N ALA A 268 0.61 -8.93 28.25
CA ALA A 268 -0.81 -8.65 28.05
C ALA A 268 -1.11 -8.09 26.65
N LYS A 269 -0.28 -7.17 26.16
CA LYS A 269 -0.41 -6.63 24.78
C LYS A 269 -0.15 -7.69 23.72
N LEU A 270 0.83 -8.57 23.92
CA LEU A 270 1.09 -9.69 23.02
C LEU A 270 -0.08 -10.69 23.00
N ALA A 271 -0.61 -11.02 24.17
CA ALA A 271 -1.79 -11.87 24.31
C ALA A 271 -3.04 -11.26 23.68
N LEU A 272 -3.21 -9.92 23.72
CA LEU A 272 -4.28 -9.23 23.01
C LEU A 272 -4.22 -9.50 21.51
N VAL A 273 -3.04 -9.38 20.89
CA VAL A 273 -2.86 -9.65 19.45
C VAL A 273 -3.09 -11.14 19.14
N GLU A 274 -2.69 -12.05 20.03
CA GLU A 274 -2.96 -13.49 19.88
C GLU A 274 -4.45 -13.80 19.91
N ASN A 275 -5.14 -13.32 20.94
CA ASN A 275 -6.58 -13.47 21.08
C ASN A 275 -7.34 -12.82 19.92
N PHE A 276 -6.80 -11.75 19.31
CA PHE A 276 -7.35 -11.19 18.09
C PHE A 276 -7.22 -12.17 16.91
N MET A 277 -6.03 -12.73 16.68
CA MET A 277 -5.78 -13.70 15.61
C MET A 277 -6.66 -14.96 15.74
N ASP A 278 -6.86 -15.45 16.96
CA ASP A 278 -7.67 -16.66 17.22
C ASP A 278 -9.16 -16.45 16.97
N ARG A 279 -9.65 -15.21 17.16
CA ARG A 279 -11.04 -14.82 16.94
C ARG A 279 -11.35 -14.45 15.48
N LEU A 280 -10.36 -14.50 14.59
CA LEU A 280 -10.59 -14.21 13.17
C LEU A 280 -11.61 -15.18 12.57
N PRO A 281 -12.49 -14.69 11.66
CA PRO A 281 -13.35 -15.54 10.84
C PRO A 281 -12.53 -16.64 10.16
N SER A 282 -13.12 -17.83 9.97
CA SER A 282 -12.42 -18.99 9.41
C SER A 282 -11.70 -18.70 8.10
N VAL A 283 -12.28 -17.88 7.22
CA VAL A 283 -11.66 -17.44 5.95
C VAL A 283 -10.35 -16.68 6.15
N PHE A 284 -10.17 -15.99 7.29
CA PHE A 284 -8.99 -15.17 7.58
C PHE A 284 -8.04 -15.80 8.62
N ARG A 285 -8.29 -17.04 9.07
CA ARG A 285 -7.34 -17.76 9.92
C ARG A 285 -6.10 -18.14 9.13
N LEU A 286 -4.94 -18.19 9.80
CA LEU A 286 -3.70 -18.63 9.15
C LEU A 286 -3.67 -20.15 8.99
N ASN A 287 -4.07 -20.86 10.06
CA ASN A 287 -4.12 -22.31 10.13
C ASN A 287 -5.60 -22.77 10.11
N GLY A 288 -5.90 -23.80 9.32
CA GLY A 288 -7.27 -24.30 9.18
C GLY A 288 -8.23 -23.28 8.55
N ALA A 289 -7.73 -22.50 7.58
CA ALA A 289 -8.53 -21.51 6.88
C ALA A 289 -9.63 -22.17 6.05
N ASP A 290 -10.79 -21.52 5.92
CA ASP A 290 -11.78 -21.90 4.91
C ASP A 290 -11.34 -21.35 3.55
N VAL A 291 -10.92 -22.26 2.66
CA VAL A 291 -10.29 -21.94 1.37
C VAL A 291 -11.24 -22.15 0.19
N ARG A 292 -12.52 -22.44 0.43
CA ARG A 292 -13.53 -22.72 -0.62
C ARG A 292 -13.62 -21.65 -1.70
N TRP A 293 -13.29 -20.40 -1.37
CA TRP A 293 -13.38 -19.25 -2.27
C TRP A 293 -12.04 -18.79 -2.83
N ASP A 294 -10.91 -19.36 -2.40
CA ASP A 294 -9.59 -18.82 -2.69
C ASP A 294 -9.28 -18.79 -4.21
N THR A 295 -9.73 -19.80 -4.97
CA THR A 295 -9.56 -19.87 -6.43
C THR A 295 -10.38 -18.80 -7.15
N LYS A 296 -11.64 -18.59 -6.75
CA LYS A 296 -12.55 -17.61 -7.38
C LYS A 296 -12.25 -16.17 -6.94
N HIS A 297 -11.70 -16.00 -5.74
CA HIS A 297 -11.41 -14.71 -5.14
C HIS A 297 -9.98 -14.66 -4.57
N PRO A 298 -8.94 -14.57 -5.42
CA PRO A 298 -7.53 -14.54 -4.99
C PRO A 298 -7.23 -13.43 -3.96
N ARG A 299 -8.01 -12.32 -3.99
CA ARG A 299 -7.94 -11.25 -2.98
C ARG A 299 -8.07 -11.76 -1.54
N LEU A 300 -8.83 -12.82 -1.29
CA LEU A 300 -9.05 -13.37 0.06
C LEU A 300 -7.76 -13.96 0.62
N VAL A 301 -6.95 -14.60 -0.23
CA VAL A 301 -5.64 -15.12 0.13
C VAL A 301 -4.72 -13.97 0.54
N ALA A 302 -4.63 -12.92 -0.29
CA ALA A 302 -3.82 -11.74 0.01
C ALA A 302 -4.30 -11.03 1.29
N GLN A 303 -5.61 -10.85 1.47
CA GLN A 303 -6.21 -10.23 2.65
C GLN A 303 -5.96 -11.04 3.94
N ARG A 304 -6.09 -12.36 3.89
CA ARG A 304 -5.74 -13.28 4.99
C ARG A 304 -4.28 -13.08 5.39
N LEU A 305 -3.37 -13.22 4.42
CA LEU A 305 -1.93 -13.13 4.68
C LEU A 305 -1.53 -11.75 5.19
N GLN A 306 -2.07 -10.69 4.60
CA GLN A 306 -1.86 -9.32 5.07
C GLN A 306 -2.27 -9.11 6.52
N LEU A 307 -3.46 -9.60 6.92
CA LEU A 307 -3.94 -9.43 8.29
C LEU A 307 -2.99 -10.07 9.31
N HIS A 308 -2.47 -11.26 8.99
CA HIS A 308 -1.46 -11.93 9.82
C HIS A 308 -0.12 -11.21 9.78
N THR A 309 0.33 -10.71 8.63
CA THR A 309 1.53 -9.85 8.54
C THR A 309 1.40 -8.64 9.47
N THR A 310 0.26 -7.95 9.44
CA THR A 310 0.00 -6.81 10.34
C THR A 310 0.01 -7.23 11.81
N CYS A 311 -0.58 -8.37 12.17
CA CYS A 311 -0.57 -8.86 13.56
C CYS A 311 0.86 -9.15 14.05
N TYR A 312 1.66 -9.86 13.25
CA TYR A 312 3.05 -10.15 13.62
C TYR A 312 3.89 -8.87 13.67
N MET A 313 3.72 -7.94 12.73
CA MET A 313 4.39 -6.65 12.78
C MET A 313 4.02 -5.85 14.04
N ALA A 314 2.75 -5.85 14.44
CA ALA A 314 2.32 -5.20 15.69
C ALA A 314 3.05 -5.80 16.91
N LYS A 315 3.14 -7.14 17.00
CA LYS A 315 3.93 -7.80 18.05
C LYS A 315 5.41 -7.40 17.99
N MET A 316 5.98 -7.34 16.79
CA MET A 316 7.39 -6.94 16.61
C MET A 316 7.63 -5.50 17.06
N ILE A 317 6.74 -4.56 16.76
CA ILE A 317 6.83 -3.17 17.22
C ILE A 317 6.86 -3.12 18.76
N LEU A 318 6.03 -3.92 19.43
CA LEU A 318 5.99 -4.00 20.89
C LEU A 318 7.26 -4.63 21.49
N LEU A 319 7.83 -5.65 20.83
CA LEU A 319 8.97 -6.42 21.36
C LEU A 319 10.33 -5.78 21.09
N ARG A 320 10.51 -5.12 19.94
CA ARG A 320 11.80 -4.54 19.50
C ARG A 320 12.51 -3.71 20.57
N PRO A 321 11.84 -2.80 21.32
CA PRO A 321 12.50 -2.00 22.35
C PRO A 321 13.16 -2.84 23.46
N THR A 322 12.62 -4.03 23.75
CA THR A 322 13.11 -4.90 24.83
C THR A 322 14.38 -5.68 24.48
N VAL A 323 14.76 -5.69 23.21
CA VAL A 323 15.91 -6.45 22.69
C VAL A 323 16.96 -5.55 22.03
N LEU A 324 16.88 -4.22 22.24
CA LEU A 324 17.82 -3.24 21.66
C LEU A 324 19.27 -3.45 22.15
N ASP A 325 19.42 -3.74 23.45
CA ASP A 325 20.67 -4.16 24.08
C ASP A 325 20.70 -5.68 24.19
N ILE A 326 21.25 -6.29 23.15
CA ILE A 326 21.30 -7.75 23.02
C ILE A 326 22.22 -8.35 24.07
N GLU A 327 23.20 -7.64 24.62
CA GLU A 327 24.10 -8.19 25.63
C GLU A 327 23.39 -8.36 26.98
N ARG A 328 22.50 -7.42 27.33
CA ARG A 328 21.78 -7.43 28.61
C ARG A 328 20.38 -8.03 28.55
N CYS A 329 19.85 -8.27 27.35
CA CYS A 329 18.52 -8.84 27.17
C CYS A 329 18.43 -10.27 27.72
N ASP A 330 17.29 -10.60 28.35
CA ASP A 330 16.92 -11.95 28.75
C ASP A 330 16.97 -12.91 27.54
N PRO A 331 17.75 -14.02 27.62
CA PRO A 331 17.82 -15.01 26.55
C PRO A 331 16.46 -15.57 26.12
N ASN A 332 15.51 -15.75 27.05
CA ASN A 332 14.18 -16.26 26.72
C ASN A 332 13.39 -15.22 25.92
N ARG A 333 13.40 -13.95 26.34
CA ARG A 333 12.80 -12.83 25.59
C ARG A 333 13.41 -12.68 24.19
N LEU A 334 14.73 -12.79 24.05
CA LEU A 334 15.40 -12.76 22.75
C LEU A 334 14.95 -13.92 21.85
N SER A 335 14.89 -15.14 22.40
CA SER A 335 14.47 -16.33 21.66
C SER A 335 13.01 -16.23 21.18
N HIS A 336 12.10 -15.79 22.05
CA HIS A 336 10.69 -15.56 21.71
C HIS A 336 10.52 -14.47 20.64
N THR A 337 11.29 -13.38 20.73
CA THR A 337 11.26 -12.31 19.73
C THR A 337 11.75 -12.80 18.36
N ILE A 338 12.80 -13.62 18.33
CA ILE A 338 13.28 -14.25 17.09
C ILE A 338 12.23 -15.21 16.52
N GLU A 339 11.57 -16.01 17.37
CA GLU A 339 10.50 -16.92 16.91
C GLU A 339 9.36 -16.15 16.21
N LEU A 340 8.89 -15.06 16.82
CA LEU A 340 7.83 -14.22 16.24
C LEU A 340 8.29 -13.50 14.98
N SER A 341 9.55 -13.05 14.92
CA SER A 341 10.15 -12.47 13.73
C SER A 341 10.23 -13.48 12.59
N LEU A 342 10.60 -14.74 12.85
CA LEU A 342 10.61 -15.80 11.84
C LEU A 342 9.19 -16.11 11.32
N LYS A 343 8.17 -16.15 12.19
CA LYS A 343 6.76 -16.27 11.77
C LYS A 343 6.33 -15.08 10.91
N CYS A 344 6.72 -13.86 11.29
CA CYS A 344 6.47 -12.65 10.50
C CYS A 344 7.09 -12.75 9.11
N MET A 345 8.31 -13.27 8.99
CA MET A 345 8.98 -13.46 7.70
C MET A 345 8.24 -14.50 6.84
N GLU A 346 7.84 -15.62 7.43
CA GLU A 346 7.13 -16.67 6.73
C GLU A 346 5.81 -16.17 6.12
N VAL A 347 5.01 -15.43 6.90
CA VAL A 347 3.74 -14.86 6.41
C VAL A 347 4.00 -13.76 5.37
N SER A 348 5.02 -12.92 5.58
CA SER A 348 5.42 -11.88 4.62
C SER A 348 5.82 -12.48 3.27
N ARG A 349 6.57 -13.59 3.28
CA ARG A 349 6.92 -14.34 2.06
C ARG A 349 5.69 -14.91 1.37
N LYS A 350 4.75 -15.51 2.11
CA LYS A 350 3.50 -16.00 1.53
C LYS A 350 2.69 -14.86 0.91
N LEU A 351 2.65 -13.69 1.55
CA LEU A 351 1.98 -12.50 1.01
C LEU A 351 2.66 -12.05 -0.28
N PHE A 352 3.99 -12.00 -0.31
CA PHE A 352 4.76 -11.71 -1.51
C PHE A 352 4.40 -12.65 -2.66
N ASP A 353 4.44 -13.97 -2.41
CA ASP A 353 4.13 -15.00 -3.42
C ASP A 353 2.68 -14.88 -3.93
N ALA A 354 1.75 -14.39 -3.11
CA ALA A 354 0.35 -14.18 -3.49
C ALA A 354 0.09 -12.88 -4.26
N CYS A 355 1.02 -11.92 -4.18
CA CYS A 355 0.84 -10.56 -4.72
C CYS A 355 1.69 -10.28 -5.97
N VAL A 356 2.93 -10.79 -6.02
CA VAL A 356 3.88 -10.48 -7.10
C VAL A 356 3.63 -11.39 -8.32
N PRO A 357 3.65 -10.86 -9.56
CA PRO A 357 4.03 -9.49 -9.94
C PRO A 357 2.89 -8.45 -9.90
N GLN A 358 1.62 -8.86 -9.96
CA GLN A 358 0.49 -7.96 -10.21
C GLN A 358 0.35 -6.82 -9.18
N HIS A 359 0.72 -7.07 -7.93
CA HIS A 359 0.65 -6.13 -6.82
C HIS A 359 2.03 -5.77 -6.27
N ALA A 360 3.08 -5.80 -7.10
CA ALA A 360 4.44 -5.43 -6.70
C ALA A 360 4.54 -3.99 -6.14
N LYS A 361 3.68 -3.07 -6.61
CA LYS A 361 3.59 -1.69 -6.09
C LYS A 361 2.85 -1.58 -4.75
N TYR A 362 2.28 -2.67 -4.24
CA TYR A 362 1.66 -2.65 -2.93
C TYR A 362 2.72 -2.69 -1.81
N PHE A 363 2.88 -1.57 -1.11
CA PHE A 363 4.02 -1.33 -0.22
C PHE A 363 4.29 -2.44 0.81
N MET A 364 3.27 -3.12 1.35
CA MET A 364 3.48 -4.15 2.39
C MET A 364 4.31 -5.31 1.88
N VAL A 365 4.24 -5.60 0.58
CA VAL A 365 4.97 -6.71 -0.06
C VAL A 365 6.48 -6.49 0.01
N THR A 366 6.93 -5.24 -0.09
CA THR A 366 8.35 -4.87 0.08
C THR A 366 8.67 -4.57 1.53
N PHE A 367 7.81 -3.79 2.19
CA PHE A 367 8.09 -3.19 3.47
C PHE A 367 8.19 -4.21 4.61
N ALA A 368 7.21 -5.13 4.72
CA ALA A 368 7.17 -6.09 5.81
C ALA A 368 8.40 -7.03 5.84
N PRO A 369 8.83 -7.66 4.72
CA PRO A 369 10.04 -8.45 4.74
C PRO A 369 11.31 -7.62 4.96
N PHE A 370 11.40 -6.42 4.39
CA PHE A 370 12.53 -5.51 4.63
C PHE A 370 12.67 -5.16 6.11
N ASP A 371 11.64 -4.59 6.72
CA ASP A 371 11.65 -4.13 8.11
C ASP A 371 11.97 -5.27 9.08
N ASN A 372 11.46 -6.47 8.80
CA ASN A 372 11.76 -7.65 9.59
C ASN A 372 13.20 -8.16 9.39
N ALA A 373 13.72 -8.13 8.16
CA ALA A 373 15.11 -8.51 7.90
C ALA A 373 16.12 -7.51 8.45
N SER A 374 15.84 -6.21 8.39
CA SER A 374 16.66 -5.17 9.02
C SER A 374 16.76 -5.39 10.53
N PHE A 375 15.64 -5.74 11.17
CA PHE A 375 15.63 -6.13 12.59
C PHE A 375 16.55 -7.33 12.86
N LEU A 376 16.36 -8.44 12.14
CA LEU A 376 17.15 -9.65 12.32
C LEU A 376 18.64 -9.42 12.01
N ALA A 377 18.95 -8.66 10.97
CA ALA A 377 20.31 -8.26 10.61
C ALA A 377 20.96 -7.45 11.74
N SER A 378 20.21 -6.52 12.35
CA SER A 378 20.70 -5.76 13.51
C SER A 378 21.08 -6.69 14.67
N ILE A 379 20.32 -7.77 14.89
CA ILE A 379 20.63 -8.78 15.91
C ILE A 379 21.94 -9.50 15.59
N VAL A 380 22.07 -9.97 14.35
CA VAL A 380 23.26 -10.71 13.89
C VAL A 380 24.53 -9.84 13.98
N ILE A 381 24.44 -8.58 13.56
CA ILE A 381 25.56 -7.64 13.58
C ILE A 381 25.99 -7.35 15.03
N LYS A 382 25.05 -6.98 15.89
CA LYS A 382 25.33 -6.63 17.30
C LYS A 382 25.83 -7.82 18.12
N ALA A 383 25.35 -9.04 17.86
CA ALA A 383 25.82 -10.24 18.55
C ALA A 383 27.30 -10.58 18.22
N GLY A 384 27.73 -10.27 16.99
CA GLY A 384 29.08 -10.55 16.49
C GLY A 384 29.50 -12.01 16.74
N ARG A 385 30.70 -12.21 17.29
CA ARG A 385 31.18 -13.53 17.79
C ARG A 385 30.93 -13.75 19.28
N LYS A 386 30.38 -12.76 19.99
CA LYS A 386 30.40 -12.71 21.46
C LYS A 386 29.19 -13.38 22.10
N ARG A 387 28.04 -13.38 21.43
CA ARG A 387 26.79 -13.97 21.94
C ARG A 387 26.17 -14.89 20.88
N GLN A 388 25.71 -16.05 21.32
CA GLN A 388 25.01 -17.00 20.45
C GLN A 388 23.62 -16.45 20.11
N VAL A 389 23.33 -16.33 18.81
CA VAL A 389 21.99 -15.96 18.31
C VAL A 389 21.12 -17.22 18.29
N PRO A 390 19.96 -17.26 18.99
CA PRO A 390 19.02 -18.37 18.88
C PRO A 390 18.59 -18.62 17.44
N ARG A 391 18.53 -19.89 17.01
CA ARG A 391 18.09 -20.29 15.65
C ARG A 391 18.84 -19.54 14.52
N ARG A 392 20.13 -19.27 14.72
CA ARG A 392 20.96 -18.44 13.83
C ARG A 392 20.85 -18.80 12.34
N SER A 393 20.88 -20.08 12.00
CA SER A 393 20.77 -20.53 10.61
C SER A 393 19.42 -20.13 9.98
N GLU A 394 18.32 -20.23 10.73
CA GLU A 394 17.00 -19.81 10.27
C GLU A 394 16.88 -18.29 10.16
N VAL A 395 17.53 -17.55 11.08
CA VAL A 395 17.63 -16.09 11.02
C VAL A 395 18.36 -15.63 9.76
N LEU A 396 19.52 -16.22 9.46
CA LEU A 396 20.27 -15.93 8.24
C LEU A 396 19.44 -16.29 7.00
N ALA A 397 18.73 -17.41 7.02
CA ALA A 397 17.85 -17.80 5.93
C ALA A 397 16.70 -16.82 5.70
N ALA A 398 16.07 -16.32 6.77
CA ALA A 398 15.03 -15.31 6.71
C ALA A 398 15.54 -13.98 6.11
N ILE A 399 16.74 -13.54 6.48
CA ILE A 399 17.38 -12.35 5.90
C ILE A 399 17.64 -12.57 4.40
N GLY A 400 18.18 -13.73 4.01
CA GLY A 400 18.41 -14.08 2.61
C GLY A 400 17.12 -14.08 1.78
N GLN A 401 16.01 -14.57 2.34
CA GLN A 401 14.70 -14.52 1.70
C GLN A 401 14.21 -13.09 1.45
N ALA A 402 14.42 -12.19 2.41
CA ALA A 402 14.07 -10.78 2.24
C ALA A 402 14.92 -10.10 1.17
N ILE A 403 16.23 -10.40 1.12
CA ILE A 403 17.12 -9.92 0.06
C ILE A 403 16.61 -10.39 -1.30
N TYR A 404 16.25 -11.67 -1.44
CA TYR A 404 15.67 -12.21 -2.68
C TYR A 404 14.38 -11.49 -3.08
N MET A 405 13.44 -11.29 -2.15
CA MET A 405 12.18 -10.59 -2.43
C MET A 405 12.42 -9.15 -2.87
N CYS A 406 13.30 -8.41 -2.17
CA CYS A 406 13.66 -7.03 -2.55
C CYS A 406 14.38 -6.99 -3.91
N ASN A 407 15.23 -7.99 -4.20
CA ASN A 407 15.89 -8.13 -5.49
C ASN A 407 14.87 -8.26 -6.62
N LYS A 408 13.90 -9.17 -6.50
CA LYS A 408 12.83 -9.32 -7.52
C LYS A 408 11.98 -8.05 -7.65
N LEU A 409 11.75 -7.31 -6.56
CA LEU A 409 10.97 -6.06 -6.58
C LEU A 409 11.72 -4.87 -7.17
N ARG A 410 13.05 -4.92 -7.33
CA ARG A 410 13.83 -3.83 -7.91
C ARG A 410 13.38 -3.48 -9.32
N GLU A 411 12.94 -4.48 -10.07
CA GLU A 411 12.50 -4.34 -11.46
C GLU A 411 11.15 -3.63 -11.56
N PHE A 412 10.39 -3.60 -10.47
CA PHE A 412 9.03 -3.05 -10.43
C PHE A 412 8.94 -1.73 -9.66
N THR A 413 9.81 -1.51 -8.66
CA THR A 413 9.65 -0.43 -7.68
C THR A 413 10.97 0.18 -7.22
N LYS A 414 10.96 1.51 -7.03
CA LYS A 414 12.05 2.24 -6.37
C LYS A 414 12.31 1.71 -4.95
N LEU A 415 11.23 1.46 -4.19
CA LEU A 415 11.34 0.93 -2.84
C LEU A 415 12.03 -0.44 -2.80
N GLY A 416 11.74 -1.33 -3.76
CA GLY A 416 12.44 -2.62 -3.90
C GLY A 416 13.94 -2.45 -4.13
N ALA A 417 14.33 -1.52 -5.00
CA ALA A 417 15.73 -1.20 -5.23
C ALA A 417 16.43 -0.64 -3.98
N THR A 418 15.84 0.36 -3.31
CA THR A 418 16.40 0.96 -2.09
C THR A 418 16.54 -0.07 -0.96
N THR A 419 15.49 -0.84 -0.69
CA THR A 419 15.49 -1.86 0.38
C THR A 419 16.48 -2.98 0.11
N TRP A 420 16.63 -3.42 -1.14
CA TRP A 420 17.65 -4.38 -1.51
C TRP A 420 19.07 -3.87 -1.22
N THR A 421 19.38 -2.64 -1.65
CA THR A 421 20.70 -2.02 -1.41
C THR A 421 21.04 -1.98 0.08
N ILE A 422 20.08 -1.56 0.92
CA ILE A 422 20.27 -1.51 2.38
C ILE A 422 20.52 -2.90 2.96
N LEU A 423 19.70 -3.90 2.59
CA LEU A 423 19.87 -5.26 3.13
C LEU A 423 21.21 -5.89 2.71
N MET A 424 21.66 -5.63 1.48
CA MET A 424 22.99 -6.06 1.03
C MET A 424 24.11 -5.41 1.85
N ALA A 425 23.99 -4.10 2.12
CA ALA A 425 24.95 -3.37 2.94
C ALA A 425 24.97 -3.84 4.41
N LEU A 426 23.83 -4.28 4.95
CA LEU A 426 23.78 -4.92 6.27
C LEU A 426 24.41 -6.32 6.24
N ALA A 427 24.10 -7.10 5.21
CA ALA A 427 24.58 -8.48 5.07
C ALA A 427 26.10 -8.56 4.90
N SER A 428 26.74 -7.59 4.24
CA SER A 428 28.20 -7.54 4.10
C SER A 428 28.95 -7.39 5.44
N LYS A 429 28.26 -6.95 6.49
CA LYS A 429 28.81 -6.80 7.85
C LYS A 429 28.73 -8.09 8.67
N PHE A 430 28.12 -9.16 8.14
CA PHE A 430 27.96 -10.41 8.88
C PHE A 430 29.28 -11.15 9.00
N ILE A 431 29.60 -11.59 10.22
CA ILE A 431 30.71 -12.52 10.46
C ILE A 431 30.16 -13.93 10.32
N LEU A 432 30.34 -14.52 9.13
CA LEU A 432 29.82 -15.84 8.76
C LEU A 432 30.94 -16.91 8.76
N ASP A 433 30.63 -18.10 9.27
CA ASP A 433 31.46 -19.29 9.05
C ASP A 433 31.26 -19.89 7.64
N ALA A 434 32.06 -20.90 7.27
CA ALA A 434 32.01 -21.49 5.93
C ALA A 434 30.65 -22.16 5.60
N SER A 435 30.02 -22.78 6.59
CA SER A 435 28.70 -23.42 6.42
C SER A 435 27.59 -22.36 6.30
N GLU A 436 27.67 -21.30 7.09
CA GLU A 436 26.75 -20.17 7.07
C GLU A 436 26.83 -19.40 5.75
N ARG A 437 28.04 -19.16 5.23
CA ARG A 437 28.23 -18.56 3.90
C ARG A 437 27.56 -19.37 2.81
N THR A 438 27.75 -20.69 2.83
CA THR A 438 27.14 -21.58 1.84
C THR A 438 25.62 -21.51 1.87
N ILE A 439 25.00 -21.55 3.06
CA ILE A 439 23.54 -21.44 3.21
C ILE A 439 23.05 -20.06 2.73
N PHE A 440 23.74 -19.00 3.12
CA PHE A 440 23.36 -17.63 2.80
C PHE A 440 23.48 -17.34 1.29
N GLU A 441 24.54 -17.83 0.65
CA GLU A 441 24.75 -17.75 -0.80
C GLU A 441 23.77 -18.62 -1.59
N GLN A 442 23.50 -19.85 -1.13
CA GLN A 442 22.52 -20.74 -1.75
C GLN A 442 21.12 -20.13 -1.76
N ILE A 443 20.70 -19.47 -0.68
CA ILE A 443 19.38 -18.81 -0.63
C ILE A 443 19.29 -17.63 -1.61
N GLY A 444 20.41 -16.95 -1.88
CA GLY A 444 20.50 -15.98 -2.97
C GLY A 444 20.28 -16.60 -4.35
N ARG A 445 20.74 -17.83 -4.57
CA ARG A 445 20.72 -18.54 -5.87
C ARG A 445 19.49 -19.44 -6.12
N ILE A 446 18.91 -20.06 -5.08
CA ILE A 446 17.92 -21.16 -5.14
C ILE A 446 16.61 -20.83 -5.89
N ARG A 447 16.36 -19.58 -6.31
CA ARG A 447 15.15 -19.21 -7.04
C ARG A 447 15.35 -18.41 -8.33
N ASP A 448 16.56 -18.38 -8.89
CA ASP A 448 16.71 -18.07 -10.32
C ASP A 448 16.43 -19.30 -11.20
N GLU A 449 16.60 -20.52 -10.68
CA GLU A 449 16.33 -21.77 -11.41
C GLU A 449 14.87 -22.25 -11.34
N SER A 450 14.11 -21.83 -10.33
CA SER A 450 12.66 -22.04 -10.29
C SER A 450 11.97 -20.85 -10.94
N GLY A 451 11.90 -20.88 -12.28
CA GLY A 451 11.06 -19.99 -13.08
C GLY A 451 9.61 -19.97 -12.60
N PRO A 452 8.79 -19.03 -13.11
CA PRO A 452 7.40 -18.91 -12.68
C PRO A 452 6.72 -20.28 -12.81
N THR A 453 6.21 -20.80 -11.70
CA THR A 453 5.30 -21.94 -11.77
C THR A 453 4.09 -21.43 -12.53
N GLU A 454 3.97 -21.78 -13.81
CA GLU A 454 2.77 -21.53 -14.61
C GLU A 454 1.59 -22.11 -13.84
N ARG A 455 0.86 -21.25 -13.12
CA ARG A 455 -0.53 -21.53 -12.80
C ARG A 455 -1.28 -21.23 -14.09
N PRO A 456 -2.05 -22.18 -14.66
CA PRO A 456 -2.79 -21.90 -15.86
C PRO A 456 -3.78 -20.77 -15.56
N PHE A 457 -3.61 -19.67 -16.28
CA PHE A 457 -4.61 -18.62 -16.40
C PHE A 457 -5.87 -19.29 -16.98
N LEU A 458 -6.92 -19.41 -16.17
CA LEU A 458 -8.23 -19.82 -16.66
C LEU A 458 -8.86 -18.63 -17.38
N GLU A 459 -8.73 -18.60 -18.70
CA GLU A 459 -9.60 -17.79 -19.55
C GLU A 459 -11.06 -18.23 -19.39
N PRO A 460 -12.03 -17.31 -19.33
CA PRO A 460 -13.44 -17.68 -19.46
C PRO A 460 -13.69 -18.13 -20.90
N GLY A 461 -14.00 -19.41 -21.08
CA GLY A 461 -14.17 -20.03 -22.39
C GLY A 461 -15.24 -19.35 -23.27
N ILE A 462 -14.86 -19.07 -24.51
CA ILE A 462 -15.76 -18.92 -25.64
C ILE A 462 -15.26 -19.92 -26.68
N GLY A 463 -16.07 -20.92 -27.01
CA GLY A 463 -15.72 -21.94 -27.98
C GLY A 463 -15.64 -21.37 -29.40
N HIS A 464 -14.71 -21.89 -30.20
CA HIS A 464 -14.95 -22.47 -31.53
C HIS A 464 -13.63 -22.99 -32.14
N ASP A 465 -13.65 -24.28 -32.49
CA ASP A 465 -12.93 -25.07 -33.52
C ASP A 465 -11.51 -24.70 -34.03
N GLU A 466 -10.64 -25.73 -33.94
CA GLU A 466 -9.28 -25.98 -34.49
C GLU A 466 -9.05 -25.71 -36.01
N PRO A 467 -7.83 -25.94 -36.57
CA PRO A 467 -6.47 -25.66 -36.08
C PRO A 467 -5.59 -25.01 -37.18
N LEU A 468 -4.45 -24.38 -36.86
CA LEU A 468 -3.32 -24.31 -37.81
C LEU A 468 -1.98 -24.05 -37.09
N ILE A 469 -1.10 -25.04 -37.25
CA ILE A 469 0.29 -25.13 -36.81
C ILE A 469 1.14 -24.03 -37.44
N ARG A 470 1.95 -23.32 -36.66
CA ARG A 470 3.29 -22.81 -37.03
C ARG A 470 4.15 -22.56 -35.78
N GLN A 471 5.37 -23.08 -35.83
CA GLN A 471 6.43 -22.92 -34.82
C GLN A 471 6.92 -21.45 -34.72
N PRO A 472 7.54 -21.06 -33.59
CA PRO A 472 7.99 -19.69 -33.34
C PRO A 472 9.41 -19.43 -33.85
N ASP A 473 9.58 -18.33 -34.59
CA ASP A 473 10.90 -17.74 -34.86
C ASP A 473 11.22 -16.70 -33.78
N SER A 474 12.20 -17.07 -32.94
CA SER A 474 13.28 -16.23 -32.40
C SER A 474 13.03 -14.71 -32.24
N ILE A 475 12.89 -14.26 -30.99
CA ILE A 475 13.38 -12.94 -30.56
C ILE A 475 14.37 -13.15 -29.41
N SER A 476 15.62 -13.38 -29.78
CA SER A 476 16.78 -13.21 -28.93
C SER A 476 16.98 -11.72 -28.65
N ASN A 477 16.85 -11.30 -27.38
CA ASN A 477 17.53 -10.17 -26.76
C ASN A 477 17.15 -10.14 -25.26
N LEU A 478 17.60 -11.14 -24.52
CA LEU A 478 17.74 -11.05 -23.07
C LEU A 478 19.23 -10.84 -22.80
N VAL A 479 19.53 -9.78 -22.06
CA VAL A 479 20.87 -9.51 -21.52
C VAL A 479 21.27 -10.70 -20.67
N ASP A 480 22.33 -11.40 -21.08
CA ASP A 480 23.00 -12.44 -20.29
C ASP A 480 23.40 -11.85 -18.94
N ILE A 481 22.74 -12.29 -17.86
CA ILE A 481 23.19 -12.02 -16.49
C ILE A 481 24.14 -13.18 -16.13
N SER A 482 25.44 -12.98 -16.38
CA SER A 482 26.49 -13.94 -16.02
C SER A 482 26.70 -14.02 -14.50
N GLU A 483 27.29 -15.14 -14.06
CA GLU A 483 27.68 -15.53 -12.68
C GLU A 483 28.50 -14.51 -11.85
N THR A 484 28.73 -13.30 -12.35
CA THR A 484 29.63 -12.29 -11.80
C THR A 484 29.09 -11.52 -10.59
N ASP A 485 27.78 -11.29 -10.47
CA ASP A 485 27.22 -10.47 -9.37
C ASP A 485 27.16 -11.22 -8.01
N TRP A 486 27.11 -12.55 -8.02
CA TRP A 486 27.11 -13.35 -6.79
C TRP A 486 28.51 -13.65 -6.24
N GLY A 487 29.57 -13.37 -7.02
CA GLY A 487 30.97 -13.66 -6.67
C GLY A 487 31.69 -12.51 -5.95
N MET A 488 31.10 -11.32 -5.82
CA MET A 488 31.75 -10.13 -5.25
C MET A 488 31.37 -9.84 -3.80
N TRP A 489 31.34 -10.87 -2.93
CA TRP A 489 31.23 -10.69 -1.47
C TRP A 489 32.46 -10.01 -0.82
N GLY A 490 33.44 -9.57 -1.61
CA GLY A 490 34.74 -9.11 -1.12
C GLY A 490 35.30 -7.81 -1.70
N ALA A 491 34.64 -7.12 -2.64
CA ALA A 491 35.23 -5.88 -3.18
C ALA A 491 34.20 -4.98 -3.90
N SER A 492 33.32 -4.35 -3.12
CA SER A 492 32.73 -3.06 -3.51
C SER A 492 32.12 -2.44 -2.26
N GLU A 493 32.80 -1.44 -1.69
CA GLU A 493 32.13 -0.48 -0.81
C GLU A 493 31.00 0.16 -1.64
N PRO A 494 29.75 0.20 -1.15
CA PRO A 494 28.69 0.92 -1.84
C PRO A 494 29.02 2.41 -1.74
N SER A 495 29.72 2.93 -2.75
CA SER A 495 30.11 4.34 -2.87
C SER A 495 28.98 5.24 -3.39
N ALA A 496 27.74 4.74 -3.42
CA ALA A 496 26.56 5.51 -3.78
C ALA A 496 25.83 5.94 -2.51
N GLN A 497 25.76 7.25 -2.27
CA GLN A 497 24.84 7.88 -1.31
C GLN A 497 23.42 7.35 -1.57
N VAL A 498 22.84 6.64 -0.60
CA VAL A 498 21.48 6.09 -0.72
C VAL A 498 20.55 7.05 0.01
N ASP A 499 19.74 7.81 -0.72
CA ASP A 499 18.65 8.58 -0.10
C ASP A 499 17.68 7.60 0.59
N LEU A 500 17.79 7.53 1.93
CA LEU A 500 16.99 6.65 2.77
C LEU A 500 15.57 7.18 2.97
N GLY A 501 15.27 8.43 2.60
CA GLY A 501 13.95 9.03 2.72
C GLY A 501 13.30 8.80 4.09
N ILE A 502 12.10 8.20 4.12
CA ILE A 502 11.41 7.89 5.38
C ILE A 502 12.07 6.77 6.20
N LEU A 503 12.91 5.94 5.57
CA LEU A 503 13.59 4.83 6.26
C LEU A 503 14.63 5.35 7.25
N ASP A 504 15.13 6.57 7.07
CA ASP A 504 16.10 7.20 7.98
C ASP A 504 15.56 7.32 9.43
N GLY A 505 14.28 7.64 9.57
CA GLY A 505 13.63 7.76 10.89
C GLY A 505 13.21 6.43 11.53
N MET A 506 13.37 5.30 10.83
CA MET A 506 12.90 3.99 11.30
C MET A 506 13.96 3.21 12.09
N TRP A 507 15.23 3.36 11.75
CA TRP A 507 16.31 2.54 12.28
C TRP A 507 17.52 3.42 12.63
N ASP A 508 18.25 3.02 13.67
CA ASP A 508 19.55 3.62 13.98
C ASP A 508 20.62 3.12 12.99
N TRP A 509 20.60 3.67 11.78
CA TRP A 509 21.56 3.33 10.72
C TRP A 509 22.99 3.70 11.11
N ASN A 510 23.17 4.78 11.88
CA ASN A 510 24.46 5.20 12.44
C ASN A 510 25.05 4.09 13.33
N GLY A 511 24.26 3.56 14.26
CA GLY A 511 24.65 2.45 15.13
C GLY A 511 24.95 1.15 14.38
N LEU A 512 24.47 1.01 13.14
CA LEU A 512 24.79 -0.11 12.23
C LEU A 512 25.92 0.22 11.24
N GLY A 513 26.51 1.41 11.33
CA GLY A 513 27.60 1.89 10.46
C GLY A 513 27.16 2.12 9.01
N LEU A 514 25.93 2.59 8.82
CA LEU A 514 25.35 3.00 7.54
C LEU A 514 24.99 4.51 7.50
N GLY A 515 25.43 5.26 8.52
CA GLY A 515 25.12 6.67 8.73
C GLY A 515 25.46 7.61 7.58
N ASP A 516 26.58 7.35 6.92
CA ASP A 516 27.08 8.20 5.83
C ASP A 516 26.31 8.01 4.51
N MET A 517 25.34 7.10 4.44
CA MET A 517 24.51 6.92 3.25
C MET A 517 23.46 8.03 3.06
N GLY A 518 23.08 8.76 4.12
CA GLY A 518 21.94 9.69 4.13
C GLY A 518 22.25 11.19 4.30
N SER A 519 23.51 11.59 4.47
CA SER A 519 23.86 13.00 4.68
C SER A 519 24.57 13.59 3.45
N GLY A 520 23.82 14.34 2.65
CA GLY A 520 24.28 15.16 1.53
C GLY A 520 23.20 16.13 1.07
#